data_AF-A0A4Z0Q4P4-F1
#
_entry.id   AF-A0A4Z0Q4P4-F1
#
_cell.length_a   1.000
_cell.length_b   1.000
_cell.length_c   1.000
_cell.angle_alpha   90.00
_cell.angle_beta   90.00
_cell.angle_gamma   90.00
#
_symmetry.space_group_name_H-M   'P 1'
#
loop_
_entity.id
_entity.type
_entity.pdbx_description
1 polymer ?
#
loop_
_entity_poly.entity_id
_entity_poly.type
_entity_poly.pdbx_seq_one_letter_code
_entity_poly.pdbx_strand_id
1 'polypeptide(L)'
;MSRWKKYLGWGLLPLGLLLAAQGLWSWRRQAARQRAEASHDPLTLPSRSRQLMALADTLTRPERQVLFRRYDLARLWQMNPQDPDPVQNGFVGPHHQRLEVVFQRVRQLPRQPGSFRVRGLLRYQHRITPLRGRIQLEQVRQYGARDEVNPDLQVYTAVGKFAFWSARTGRKVLQGTAAIDFDTSDKQEYSLYSDNVSMEHATRLFAFEGYYYQDKKRQRVLWAADLMELAEEVVKDFNIGGRALTINPRYARYGWNEYFQHDEWWTAAPVATARP
;
A
#
# COMPACT_ATOMS: atom_id res chain seq x y z
N MET A 1 44.86 -2.27 -61.51
CA MET A 1 44.05 -2.18 -60.28
C MET A 1 43.23 -3.46 -60.11
N SER A 2 43.48 -4.18 -59.01
CA SER A 2 43.12 -5.60 -58.82
C SER A 2 41.62 -5.80 -58.55
N ARG A 3 41.01 -6.74 -59.30
CA ARG A 3 39.61 -7.19 -59.16
C ARG A 3 39.26 -7.74 -57.76
N TRP A 4 40.25 -8.02 -56.93
CA TRP A 4 40.05 -8.48 -55.54
C TRP A 4 39.42 -7.43 -54.62
N LYS A 5 39.64 -6.12 -54.84
CA LYS A 5 39.10 -5.07 -53.97
C LYS A 5 37.58 -4.87 -54.08
N LYS A 6 36.92 -5.37 -55.15
CA LYS A 6 35.46 -5.26 -55.31
C LYS A 6 34.67 -6.35 -54.57
N TYR A 7 35.27 -7.50 -54.28
CA TYR A 7 34.58 -8.61 -53.61
C TYR A 7 34.65 -8.53 -52.08
N LEU A 8 35.67 -7.88 -51.49
CA LEU A 8 35.75 -7.70 -50.04
C LEU A 8 34.68 -6.74 -49.46
N GLY A 9 34.16 -5.80 -50.24
CA GLY A 9 33.15 -4.85 -49.78
C GLY A 9 31.73 -5.43 -49.66
N TRP A 10 31.42 -6.47 -50.44
CA TRP A 10 30.06 -7.06 -50.49
C TRP A 10 29.82 -8.12 -49.41
N GLY A 11 30.87 -8.65 -48.77
CA GLY A 11 30.75 -9.62 -47.68
C GLY A 11 30.52 -8.99 -46.29
N LEU A 12 30.91 -7.73 -46.08
CA LEU A 12 30.86 -7.10 -44.75
C LEU A 12 29.49 -6.47 -44.42
N LEU A 13 28.76 -5.98 -45.43
CA LEU A 13 27.40 -5.45 -45.27
C LEU A 13 26.37 -6.46 -44.74
N PRO A 14 26.27 -7.71 -45.25
CA PRO A 14 25.33 -8.69 -44.72
C PRO A 14 25.68 -9.13 -43.30
N LEU A 15 26.98 -9.16 -42.94
CA LEU A 15 27.41 -9.51 -41.59
C LEU A 15 27.00 -8.46 -40.54
N GLY A 16 27.12 -7.17 -40.88
CA GLY A 16 26.69 -6.07 -40.00
C GLY A 16 25.18 -6.05 -39.75
N LEU A 17 24.37 -6.34 -40.77
CA LEU A 17 22.91 -6.43 -40.65
C LEU A 17 22.47 -7.63 -39.80
N LEU A 18 23.17 -8.77 -39.91
CA LEU A 18 22.93 -9.95 -39.07
C LEU A 18 23.21 -9.66 -37.59
N LEU A 19 24.32 -9.00 -37.28
CA LEU A 19 24.65 -8.62 -35.91
C LEU A 19 23.66 -7.61 -35.31
N ALA A 20 23.24 -6.61 -36.10
CA ALA A 20 22.22 -5.65 -35.67
C ALA A 20 20.85 -6.31 -35.42
N ALA A 21 20.45 -7.27 -36.27
CA ALA A 21 19.21 -8.02 -36.11
C ALA A 21 19.25 -8.91 -34.84
N GLN A 22 20.39 -9.54 -34.53
CA GLN A 22 20.57 -10.30 -33.29
C GLN A 22 20.50 -9.41 -32.04
N GLY A 23 21.09 -8.22 -32.09
CA GLY A 23 20.98 -7.21 -31.03
C GLY A 23 19.53 -6.76 -30.80
N LEU A 24 18.80 -6.43 -31.86
CA LEU A 24 17.38 -6.05 -31.76
C LEU A 24 16.48 -7.19 -31.24
N TRP A 25 16.77 -8.43 -31.65
CA TRP A 25 15.96 -9.58 -31.26
C TRP A 25 16.21 -9.99 -29.80
N SER A 26 17.46 -9.94 -29.34
CA SER A 26 17.80 -10.16 -27.92
C SER A 26 17.18 -9.08 -27.04
N TRP A 27 17.25 -7.80 -27.43
CA TRP A 27 16.59 -6.71 -26.73
C TRP A 27 15.06 -6.89 -26.68
N ARG A 28 14.41 -7.25 -27.79
CA ARG A 28 12.97 -7.53 -27.82
C ARG A 28 12.58 -8.71 -26.95
N ARG A 29 13.36 -9.81 -26.94
CA ARG A 29 13.13 -10.97 -26.06
C ARG A 29 13.31 -10.60 -24.59
N GLN A 30 14.31 -9.80 -24.27
CA GLN A 30 14.57 -9.37 -22.90
C GLN A 30 13.47 -8.41 -22.42
N ALA A 31 13.03 -7.48 -23.26
CA ALA A 31 11.88 -6.62 -22.99
C ALA A 31 10.57 -7.41 -22.87
N ALA A 32 10.37 -8.44 -23.69
CA ALA A 32 9.21 -9.33 -23.62
C ALA A 32 9.23 -10.20 -22.36
N ARG A 33 10.39 -10.74 -21.97
CA ARG A 33 10.57 -11.48 -20.72
C ARG A 33 10.37 -10.58 -19.51
N GLN A 34 10.93 -9.38 -19.50
CA GLN A 34 10.69 -8.39 -18.47
C GLN A 34 9.21 -8.02 -18.38
N ARG A 35 8.50 -7.90 -19.50
CA ARG A 35 7.03 -7.69 -19.52
C ARG A 35 6.25 -8.92 -19.07
N ALA A 36 6.72 -10.12 -19.39
CA ALA A 36 6.09 -11.37 -19.00
C ALA A 36 6.28 -11.64 -17.50
N GLU A 37 7.48 -11.42 -16.96
CA GLU A 37 7.81 -11.42 -15.53
C GLU A 37 7.08 -10.28 -14.79
N ALA A 38 6.89 -9.13 -15.43
CA ALA A 38 6.00 -8.07 -14.94
C ALA A 38 4.52 -8.43 -14.97
N SER A 39 4.11 -9.36 -15.84
CA SER A 39 2.72 -9.82 -15.97
C SER A 39 2.42 -11.03 -15.10
N HIS A 40 3.45 -11.79 -14.71
CA HIS A 40 3.36 -12.72 -13.62
C HIS A 40 3.11 -11.85 -12.38
N ASP A 41 1.96 -12.07 -11.74
CA ASP A 41 1.53 -11.32 -10.57
C ASP A 41 1.88 -12.18 -9.35
N PRO A 42 3.15 -12.17 -8.87
CA PRO A 42 3.55 -12.94 -7.69
C PRO A 42 2.83 -12.44 -6.43
N LEU A 43 2.03 -11.38 -6.52
CA LEU A 43 1.08 -10.96 -5.51
C LEU A 43 -0.12 -11.93 -5.43
N THR A 44 0.08 -13.24 -5.47
CA THR A 44 -0.78 -14.14 -4.69
C THR A 44 -0.39 -14.03 -3.22
N LEU A 45 -0.34 -12.80 -2.71
CA LEU A 45 -0.41 -12.60 -1.28
C LEU A 45 -1.79 -13.10 -0.90
N PRO A 46 -1.93 -14.05 0.04
CA PRO A 46 -3.18 -14.20 0.74
C PRO A 46 -3.50 -12.82 1.32
N SER A 47 -4.39 -12.09 0.65
CA SER A 47 -4.68 -10.71 0.96
C SER A 47 -5.48 -10.75 2.26
N ARG A 48 -4.77 -10.72 3.40
CA ARG A 48 -5.31 -11.04 4.72
C ARG A 48 -6.52 -10.19 5.02
N SER A 49 -6.52 -8.92 4.62
CA SER A 49 -7.69 -8.04 4.80
C SER A 49 -8.92 -8.59 4.06
N ARG A 50 -8.76 -9.15 2.85
CA ARG A 50 -9.87 -9.83 2.16
C ARG A 50 -10.20 -11.20 2.74
N GLN A 51 -9.23 -11.94 3.25
CA GLN A 51 -9.49 -13.20 3.93
C GLN A 51 -10.32 -12.97 5.19
N LEU A 52 -9.99 -11.92 5.95
CA LEU A 52 -10.77 -11.50 7.12
C LEU A 52 -12.21 -11.16 6.76
N MET A 53 -12.47 -10.62 5.56
CA MET A 53 -13.85 -10.38 5.11
C MET A 53 -14.67 -11.67 4.91
N ALA A 54 -14.02 -12.79 4.61
CA ALA A 54 -14.68 -14.09 4.45
C ALA A 54 -14.98 -14.77 5.80
N LEU A 55 -14.38 -14.28 6.89
CA LEU A 55 -14.59 -14.83 8.23
C LEU A 55 -15.85 -14.24 8.86
N ALA A 56 -16.49 -15.04 9.72
CA ALA A 56 -17.68 -14.62 10.43
C ALA A 56 -17.35 -13.47 11.41
N ASP A 57 -18.32 -12.58 11.54
CA ASP A 57 -18.36 -11.54 12.56
C ASP A 57 -18.46 -12.19 13.94
N THR A 58 -17.76 -11.67 14.94
CA THR A 58 -18.00 -12.11 16.33
C THR A 58 -18.99 -11.20 17.04
N LEU A 59 -19.20 -9.97 16.53
CA LEU A 59 -20.17 -9.02 17.05
C LEU A 59 -21.37 -8.90 16.12
N THR A 60 -22.56 -8.86 16.69
CA THR A 60 -23.80 -8.53 15.96
C THR A 60 -23.79 -7.08 15.48
N ARG A 61 -24.68 -6.75 14.52
CA ARG A 61 -24.75 -5.38 13.98
C ARG A 61 -25.06 -4.31 15.05
N PRO A 62 -26.00 -4.52 15.99
CA PRO A 62 -26.22 -3.58 17.10
C PRO A 62 -24.97 -3.40 17.97
N GLU A 63 -24.30 -4.48 18.36
CA GLU A 63 -23.08 -4.42 19.19
C GLU A 63 -21.97 -3.63 18.51
N ARG A 64 -21.74 -3.84 17.21
CA ARG A 64 -20.77 -3.04 16.44
C ARG A 64 -21.13 -1.55 16.42
N GLN A 65 -22.41 -1.22 16.31
CA GLN A 65 -22.82 0.19 16.33
C GLN A 65 -22.59 0.83 17.70
N VAL A 66 -22.83 0.09 18.78
CA VAL A 66 -22.53 0.54 20.15
C VAL A 66 -21.02 0.74 20.30
N LEU A 67 -20.21 -0.23 19.90
CA LEU A 67 -18.75 -0.16 19.93
C LEU A 67 -18.23 1.08 19.20
N PHE A 68 -18.64 1.27 17.94
CA PHE A 68 -18.21 2.41 17.15
C PHE A 68 -18.75 3.75 17.66
N ARG A 69 -19.90 3.81 18.34
CA ARG A 69 -20.37 5.06 18.96
C ARG A 69 -19.56 5.39 20.22
N ARG A 70 -19.16 4.37 20.97
CA ARG A 70 -18.35 4.52 22.19
C ARG A 70 -16.93 4.97 21.83
N TYR A 71 -16.35 4.40 20.78
CA TYR A 71 -14.97 4.65 20.35
C TYR A 71 -14.92 5.32 18.97
N ASP A 72 -14.50 6.59 18.92
CA ASP A 72 -14.28 7.30 17.66
C ASP A 72 -12.95 6.85 17.03
N LEU A 73 -13.03 5.78 16.23
CA LEU A 73 -11.86 5.24 15.53
C LEU A 73 -11.30 6.19 14.46
N ALA A 74 -11.91 7.35 14.19
CA ALA A 74 -11.38 8.31 13.21
C ALA A 74 -9.96 8.78 13.54
N ARG A 75 -9.62 8.82 14.83
CA ARG A 75 -8.28 9.19 15.29
C ARG A 75 -7.24 8.12 14.98
N LEU A 76 -7.59 6.84 15.08
CA LEU A 76 -6.63 5.76 14.83
C LEU A 76 -6.14 5.69 13.38
N TRP A 77 -6.96 6.14 12.42
CA TRP A 77 -6.55 6.25 11.01
C TRP A 77 -5.56 7.39 10.75
N GLN A 78 -5.61 8.44 11.57
CA GLN A 78 -4.65 9.53 11.54
C GLN A 78 -3.51 9.08 12.44
N MET A 79 -2.43 8.54 11.86
CA MET A 79 -1.21 8.27 12.63
C MET A 79 -0.93 9.48 13.54
N ASN A 80 -0.51 9.19 14.78
CA ASN A 80 -0.51 10.16 15.87
C ASN A 80 0.07 11.50 15.37
N PRO A 81 -0.62 12.65 15.54
CA PRO A 81 -0.09 13.93 15.08
C PRO A 81 1.23 14.35 15.77
N GLN A 82 1.61 13.67 16.86
CA GLN A 82 2.92 13.80 17.50
C GLN A 82 3.98 12.85 16.93
N ASP A 83 3.58 11.90 16.08
CA ASP A 83 4.49 11.05 15.34
C ASP A 83 5.23 11.92 14.30
N PRO A 84 6.57 11.94 14.29
CA PRO A 84 7.33 12.68 13.30
C PRO A 84 7.05 12.22 11.85
N ASP A 85 6.51 11.02 11.65
CA ASP A 85 6.22 10.49 10.31
C ASP A 85 4.76 10.05 10.13
N PRO A 86 3.86 10.93 9.66
CA PRO A 86 2.46 10.58 9.40
C PRO A 86 2.28 9.78 8.10
N VAL A 87 3.38 9.38 7.42
CA VAL A 87 3.34 8.73 6.11
C VAL A 87 3.12 7.23 6.24
N GLN A 88 1.98 6.80 5.72
CA GLN A 88 1.67 5.40 5.50
C GLN A 88 2.35 4.94 4.20
N ASN A 89 3.18 3.90 4.30
CA ASN A 89 3.95 3.40 3.15
C ASN A 89 3.31 2.14 2.56
N GLY A 90 3.51 1.94 1.26
CA GLY A 90 3.02 0.77 0.54
C GLY A 90 3.51 0.71 -0.89
N PHE A 91 2.81 -0.04 -1.72
CA PHE A 91 3.18 -0.23 -3.11
C PHE A 91 2.01 -0.46 -4.06
N VAL A 92 2.28 -0.23 -5.35
CA VAL A 92 1.39 -0.49 -6.48
C VAL A 92 2.02 -1.48 -7.46
N GLY A 93 1.22 -2.43 -7.90
CA GLY A 93 1.53 -3.34 -9.00
C GLY A 93 2.59 -4.40 -8.69
N PRO A 94 2.88 -5.26 -9.67
CA PRO A 94 3.73 -6.44 -9.50
C PRO A 94 5.21 -6.12 -9.26
N HIS A 95 5.62 -4.88 -9.53
CA HIS A 95 6.98 -4.40 -9.27
C HIS A 95 7.14 -3.71 -7.91
N HIS A 96 6.09 -3.69 -7.10
CA HIS A 96 6.06 -3.01 -5.81
C HIS A 96 6.49 -1.54 -5.93
N GLN A 97 5.91 -0.79 -6.86
CA GLN A 97 6.22 0.64 -7.02
C GLN A 97 5.77 1.41 -5.78
N ARG A 98 6.68 2.14 -5.13
CA ARG A 98 6.39 2.81 -3.85
C ARG A 98 5.19 3.73 -3.95
N LEU A 99 4.35 3.65 -2.94
CA LEU A 99 3.17 4.46 -2.71
C LEU A 99 3.24 5.02 -1.31
N GLU A 100 2.86 6.28 -1.14
CA GLU A 100 2.79 6.92 0.15
C GLU A 100 1.45 7.63 0.32
N VAL A 101 0.85 7.51 1.49
CA VAL A 101 -0.46 8.05 1.82
C VAL A 101 -0.36 8.80 3.13
N VAL A 102 -0.91 10.01 3.18
CA VAL A 102 -1.07 10.78 4.42
C VAL A 102 -2.54 11.13 4.60
N PHE A 103 -3.15 10.69 5.70
CA PHE A 103 -4.49 11.13 6.06
C PHE A 103 -4.43 12.40 6.90
N GLN A 104 -4.81 13.52 6.28
CA GLN A 104 -4.81 14.83 6.94
C GLN A 104 -6.05 15.04 7.82
N ARG A 105 -7.16 14.41 7.48
CA ARG A 105 -8.39 14.49 8.25
C ARG A 105 -9.26 13.28 8.03
N VAL A 106 -9.60 12.60 9.11
CA VAL A 106 -10.61 11.53 9.14
C VAL A 106 -11.69 11.95 10.13
N ARG A 107 -12.95 11.79 9.73
CA ARG A 107 -14.10 12.11 10.57
C ARG A 107 -15.13 11.00 10.49
N GLN A 108 -15.51 10.47 11.64
CA GLN A 108 -16.61 9.53 11.76
C GLN A 108 -17.95 10.20 11.42
N LEU A 109 -18.85 9.46 10.78
CA LEU A 109 -20.18 9.92 10.43
C LEU A 109 -21.16 9.64 11.58
N PRO A 110 -21.78 10.66 12.22
CA PRO A 110 -22.60 10.46 13.42
C PRO A 110 -23.80 9.52 13.23
N ARG A 111 -24.36 9.47 12.02
CA ARG A 111 -25.50 8.62 11.67
C ARG A 111 -25.10 7.20 11.25
N GLN A 112 -23.80 6.95 11.05
CA GLN A 112 -23.24 5.70 10.55
C GLN A 112 -21.88 5.47 11.25
N PRO A 113 -21.88 5.02 12.52
CA PRO A 113 -20.68 5.01 13.36
C PRO A 113 -19.55 4.11 12.81
N GLY A 114 -19.83 3.14 11.94
CA GLY A 114 -18.78 2.40 11.21
C GLY A 114 -18.23 3.10 9.95
N SER A 115 -18.61 4.35 9.66
CA SER A 115 -18.30 5.03 8.41
C SER A 115 -17.55 6.34 8.64
N PHE A 116 -16.53 6.58 7.80
CA PHE A 116 -15.61 7.69 7.94
C PHE A 116 -15.49 8.48 6.64
N ARG A 117 -15.37 9.80 6.73
CA ARG A 117 -14.93 10.67 5.63
C ARG A 117 -13.45 10.96 5.78
N VAL A 118 -12.71 10.79 4.69
CA VAL A 118 -11.26 10.96 4.65
C VAL A 118 -10.90 12.10 3.70
N ARG A 119 -9.95 12.94 4.12
CA ARG A 119 -9.16 13.83 3.28
C ARG A 119 -7.69 13.53 3.52
N GLY A 120 -6.90 13.51 2.47
CA GLY A 120 -5.49 13.19 2.57
C GLY A 120 -4.73 13.52 1.29
N LEU A 121 -3.49 13.06 1.23
CA LEU A 121 -2.61 13.16 0.09
C LEU A 121 -2.08 11.77 -0.28
N LEU A 122 -1.85 11.57 -1.57
CA LEU A 122 -1.19 10.40 -2.12
C LEU A 122 0.03 10.84 -2.89
N ARG A 123 1.21 10.28 -2.59
CA ARG A 123 2.41 10.43 -3.43
C ARG A 123 2.65 9.10 -4.15
N TYR A 124 2.71 9.18 -5.49
CA TYR A 124 2.99 8.04 -6.36
C TYR A 124 3.80 8.51 -7.55
N GLN A 125 4.95 7.88 -7.82
CA GLN A 125 5.88 8.30 -8.89
C GLN A 125 6.18 9.81 -8.84
N HIS A 126 6.51 10.32 -7.64
CA HIS A 126 6.76 11.74 -7.33
C HIS A 126 5.58 12.70 -7.59
N ARG A 127 4.39 12.19 -7.93
CA ARG A 127 3.19 12.99 -8.12
C ARG A 127 2.34 12.99 -6.86
N ILE A 128 2.10 14.17 -6.30
CA ILE A 128 1.18 14.37 -5.18
C ILE A 128 -0.25 14.58 -5.70
N THR A 129 -1.16 13.72 -5.26
CA THR A 129 -2.58 13.75 -5.60
C THR A 129 -3.41 13.97 -4.33
N PRO A 130 -4.11 15.10 -4.21
CA PRO A 130 -5.05 15.30 -3.11
C PRO A 130 -6.19 14.29 -3.18
N LEU A 131 -6.48 13.63 -2.07
CA LEU A 131 -7.51 12.61 -1.93
C LEU A 131 -8.70 13.11 -1.12
N ARG A 132 -9.87 12.60 -1.50
CA ARG A 132 -11.08 12.58 -0.67
C ARG A 132 -11.73 11.21 -0.77
N GLY A 133 -12.42 10.76 0.26
CA GLY A 133 -13.30 9.61 0.12
C GLY A 133 -13.82 9.05 1.43
N ARG A 134 -14.02 7.73 1.47
CA ARG A 134 -14.70 7.06 2.58
C ARG A 134 -14.07 5.72 2.92
N ILE A 135 -14.15 5.40 4.21
CA ILE A 135 -13.92 4.07 4.78
C ILE A 135 -15.23 3.65 5.44
N GLN A 136 -15.64 2.40 5.28
CA GLN A 136 -16.84 1.83 5.88
C GLN A 136 -16.51 0.45 6.44
N LEU A 137 -16.46 0.34 7.76
CA LEU A 137 -16.27 -0.91 8.49
C LEU A 137 -17.60 -1.68 8.54
N GLU A 138 -17.54 -2.96 8.18
CA GLU A 138 -18.71 -3.83 7.97
C GLU A 138 -18.74 -4.97 9.00
N GLN A 139 -17.57 -5.47 9.42
CA GLN A 139 -17.39 -6.61 10.33
C GLN A 139 -16.41 -6.23 11.46
N VAL A 140 -16.61 -6.79 12.66
CA VAL A 140 -15.72 -6.65 13.81
C VAL A 140 -15.53 -8.01 14.49
N ARG A 141 -14.27 -8.43 14.56
CA ARG A 141 -13.87 -9.63 15.28
C ARG A 141 -13.23 -9.21 16.59
N GLN A 142 -13.83 -9.63 17.69
CA GLN A 142 -13.28 -9.53 19.03
C GLN A 142 -12.51 -10.82 19.29
N TYR A 143 -11.34 -10.67 19.89
CA TYR A 143 -10.49 -11.81 20.16
C TYR A 143 -10.27 -12.03 21.66
N GLY A 144 -11.32 -11.91 22.48
CA GLY A 144 -11.25 -12.14 23.93
C GLY A 144 -10.22 -11.26 24.67
N ALA A 145 -10.03 -11.55 25.95
CA ALA A 145 -8.91 -11.00 26.73
C ALA A 145 -7.63 -11.73 26.32
N ARG A 146 -6.62 -10.98 25.88
CA ARG A 146 -5.36 -11.52 25.33
C ARG A 146 -4.12 -11.12 26.11
N ASP A 147 -4.24 -10.12 26.96
CA ASP A 147 -3.14 -9.62 27.74
C ASP A 147 -3.22 -10.22 29.15
N GLU A 148 -2.25 -11.07 29.48
CA GLU A 148 -2.12 -11.65 30.83
C GLU A 148 -1.85 -10.57 31.89
N VAL A 149 -1.25 -9.44 31.48
CA VAL A 149 -0.94 -8.29 32.32
C VAL A 149 -2.16 -7.38 32.47
N ASN A 150 -2.99 -7.28 31.43
CA ASN A 150 -4.21 -6.47 31.42
C ASN A 150 -5.44 -7.29 31.00
N PRO A 151 -6.08 -8.03 31.93
CA PRO A 151 -7.23 -8.88 31.62
C PRO A 151 -8.46 -8.10 31.14
N ASP A 152 -8.52 -6.78 31.41
CA ASP A 152 -9.60 -5.90 30.97
C ASP A 152 -9.41 -5.42 29.52
N LEU A 153 -8.24 -5.65 28.93
CA LEU A 153 -7.95 -5.28 27.55
C LEU A 153 -8.75 -6.14 26.57
N GLN A 154 -9.55 -5.49 25.73
CA GLN A 154 -10.31 -6.16 24.67
C GLN A 154 -9.71 -5.81 23.31
N VAL A 155 -9.34 -6.83 22.55
CA VAL A 155 -8.72 -6.66 21.23
C VAL A 155 -9.73 -6.93 20.12
N TYR A 156 -9.77 -6.03 19.14
CA TYR A 156 -10.67 -6.09 18.01
C TYR A 156 -9.93 -5.93 16.68
N THR A 157 -10.41 -6.62 15.65
CA THR A 157 -10.12 -6.30 14.24
C THR A 157 -11.42 -5.89 13.56
N ALA A 158 -11.50 -4.66 13.08
CA ALA A 158 -12.59 -4.21 12.22
C ALA A 158 -12.17 -4.23 10.75
N VAL A 159 -13.05 -4.73 9.89
CA VAL A 159 -12.79 -4.84 8.45
C VAL A 159 -13.96 -4.27 7.66
N GLY A 160 -13.66 -3.64 6.54
CA GLY A 160 -14.68 -3.24 5.59
C GLY A 160 -14.08 -2.67 4.31
N LYS A 161 -14.78 -1.74 3.68
CA LYS A 161 -14.44 -1.23 2.35
C LYS A 161 -13.97 0.21 2.39
N PHE A 162 -13.14 0.57 1.43
CA PHE A 162 -12.78 1.96 1.21
C PHE A 162 -12.86 2.33 -0.27
N ALA A 163 -13.05 3.62 -0.52
CA ALA A 163 -12.94 4.21 -1.85
C ALA A 163 -12.45 5.66 -1.73
N PHE A 164 -11.43 5.99 -2.51
CA PHE A 164 -10.83 7.32 -2.58
C PHE A 164 -10.82 7.84 -4.02
N TRP A 165 -11.03 9.15 -4.14
CA TRP A 165 -11.08 9.91 -5.36
C TRP A 165 -10.10 11.06 -5.29
N SER A 166 -9.58 11.46 -6.45
CA SER A 166 -8.83 12.70 -6.58
C SER A 166 -9.75 13.87 -6.22
N ALA A 167 -9.37 14.70 -5.26
CA ALA A 167 -10.12 15.89 -4.92
C ALA A 167 -10.09 16.93 -6.06
N ARG A 168 -9.07 16.87 -6.93
CA ARG A 168 -8.92 17.77 -8.10
C ARG A 168 -9.82 17.36 -9.27
N THR A 169 -9.84 16.07 -9.62
CA THR A 169 -10.53 15.59 -10.85
C THR A 169 -11.83 14.85 -10.57
N GLY A 170 -12.09 14.47 -9.32
CA GLY A 170 -13.21 13.60 -8.95
C GLY A 170 -13.08 12.15 -9.43
N ARG A 171 -12.02 11.80 -10.16
CA ARG A 171 -11.78 10.43 -10.64
C ARG A 171 -11.38 9.53 -9.48
N LYS A 172 -11.84 8.28 -9.50
CA LYS A 172 -11.46 7.25 -8.52
C LYS A 172 -9.96 6.97 -8.65
N VAL A 173 -9.26 6.87 -7.52
CA VAL A 173 -7.81 6.64 -7.46
C VAL A 173 -7.50 5.35 -6.73
N LEU A 174 -8.18 5.07 -5.60
CA LEU A 174 -7.98 3.86 -4.81
C LEU A 174 -9.33 3.26 -4.42
N GLN A 175 -9.45 1.93 -4.39
CA GLN A 175 -10.63 1.22 -3.86
C GLN A 175 -10.24 -0.18 -3.38
N GLY A 176 -10.82 -0.63 -2.27
CA GLY A 176 -10.57 -1.97 -1.77
C GLY A 176 -11.14 -2.23 -0.39
N THR A 177 -10.42 -3.03 0.37
CA THR A 177 -10.71 -3.46 1.74
C THR A 177 -9.76 -2.76 2.69
N ALA A 178 -10.29 -2.25 3.80
CA ALA A 178 -9.52 -1.70 4.90
C ALA A 178 -9.71 -2.61 6.13
N ALA A 179 -8.63 -2.84 6.87
CA ALA A 179 -8.63 -3.53 8.15
C ALA A 179 -7.94 -2.65 9.19
N ILE A 180 -8.42 -2.68 10.43
CA ILE A 180 -7.81 -2.00 11.57
C ILE A 180 -7.91 -2.88 12.81
N ASP A 181 -6.78 -3.05 13.46
CA ASP A 181 -6.58 -3.72 14.73
C ASP A 181 -6.50 -2.65 15.83
N PHE A 182 -7.34 -2.78 16.84
CA PHE A 182 -7.40 -1.83 17.95
C PHE A 182 -7.79 -2.53 19.24
N ASP A 183 -7.28 -2.01 20.34
CA ASP A 183 -7.63 -2.44 21.67
C ASP A 183 -8.50 -1.38 22.37
N THR A 184 -9.23 -1.80 23.39
CA THR A 184 -10.00 -0.91 24.25
C THR A 184 -9.88 -1.33 25.70
N SER A 185 -9.94 -0.36 26.61
CA SER A 185 -9.99 -0.59 28.07
C SER A 185 -11.33 -0.17 28.69
N ASP A 186 -11.54 -0.58 29.93
CA ASP A 186 -12.68 -0.20 30.77
C ASP A 186 -12.79 1.33 30.99
N LYS A 187 -11.64 2.01 31.05
CA LYS A 187 -11.47 3.47 31.17
C LYS A 187 -11.84 4.26 29.91
N GLN A 188 -12.41 3.59 28.90
CA GLN A 188 -12.74 4.16 27.59
C GLN A 188 -11.52 4.61 26.79
N GLU A 189 -10.33 4.10 27.12
CA GLU A 189 -9.15 4.30 26.30
C GLU A 189 -9.19 3.33 25.12
N TYR A 190 -8.58 3.72 24.01
CA TYR A 190 -8.46 2.90 22.82
C TYR A 190 -7.22 3.32 22.02
N SER A 191 -6.49 2.33 21.52
CA SER A 191 -5.27 2.52 20.72
C SER A 191 -5.25 1.59 19.52
N LEU A 192 -4.32 1.85 18.61
CA LEU A 192 -3.93 0.85 17.62
C LEU A 192 -3.25 -0.29 18.37
N TYR A 193 -3.68 -1.51 18.09
CA TYR A 193 -3.13 -2.69 18.74
C TYR A 193 -1.99 -3.27 17.89
N SER A 194 -0.78 -3.32 18.46
CA SER A 194 0.36 -4.09 17.95
C SER A 194 0.75 -5.10 19.01
N ASP A 195 0.69 -6.38 18.67
CA ASP A 195 1.20 -7.44 19.53
C ASP A 195 2.55 -7.92 19.01
N ASN A 196 3.60 -7.29 19.51
CA ASN A 196 4.97 -7.70 19.20
C ASN A 196 5.39 -8.98 19.94
N VAL A 197 4.59 -9.46 20.90
CA VAL A 197 4.97 -10.54 21.82
C VAL A 197 4.33 -11.87 21.40
N SER A 198 3.09 -11.85 20.93
CA SER A 198 2.40 -13.01 20.35
C SER A 198 2.45 -12.97 18.82
N MET A 199 3.49 -13.59 18.25
CA MET A 199 3.55 -13.86 16.81
C MET A 199 2.36 -14.70 16.29
N GLU A 200 1.50 -15.24 17.18
CA GLU A 200 0.27 -15.92 16.80
C GLU A 200 -0.71 -14.99 16.07
N HIS A 201 -0.58 -13.68 16.27
CA HIS A 201 -1.43 -12.67 15.65
C HIS A 201 -0.57 -11.62 14.99
N ALA A 202 -0.25 -11.80 13.71
CA ALA A 202 0.43 -10.77 12.92
C ALA A 202 -0.50 -9.55 12.69
N THR A 203 -0.71 -8.74 13.73
CA THR A 203 -1.42 -7.47 13.67
C THR A 203 -0.74 -6.57 12.65
N ARG A 204 -1.50 -5.66 12.04
CA ARG A 204 -0.96 -4.76 11.01
C ARG A 204 -1.22 -3.31 11.33
N LEU A 205 -1.58 -3.02 12.58
CA LEU A 205 -2.20 -1.78 13.04
C LEU A 205 -3.43 -1.43 12.21
N PHE A 206 -3.24 -0.85 11.03
CA PHE A 206 -4.24 -0.89 9.97
C PHE A 206 -3.58 -1.12 8.61
N ALA A 207 -4.33 -1.75 7.71
CA ALA A 207 -3.89 -2.00 6.34
C ALA A 207 -5.02 -1.75 5.33
N PHE A 208 -4.60 -1.44 4.12
CA PHE A 208 -5.48 -1.20 2.97
C PHE A 208 -5.03 -2.06 1.79
N GLU A 209 -5.94 -2.86 1.26
CA GLU A 209 -5.69 -3.79 0.17
C GLU A 209 -6.71 -3.58 -0.94
N GLY A 210 -6.27 -3.42 -2.19
CA GLY A 210 -7.22 -3.10 -3.23
C GLY A 210 -6.62 -2.89 -4.60
N TYR A 211 -7.14 -1.84 -5.25
CA TYR A 211 -6.70 -1.41 -6.55
C TYR A 211 -6.43 0.09 -6.62
N TYR A 212 -5.34 0.44 -7.29
CA TYR A 212 -5.03 1.77 -7.79
C TYR A 212 -5.50 1.91 -9.24
N TYR A 213 -6.02 3.09 -9.59
CA TYR A 213 -6.63 3.40 -10.88
C TYR A 213 -5.90 4.57 -11.56
N GLN A 214 -5.34 4.33 -12.73
CA GLN A 214 -4.71 5.35 -13.57
C GLN A 214 -4.92 5.03 -15.06
N ASP A 215 -5.40 6.00 -15.83
CA ASP A 215 -5.53 5.90 -17.30
C ASP A 215 -6.21 4.62 -17.80
N LYS A 216 -7.34 4.28 -17.18
CA LYS A 216 -8.14 3.05 -17.40
C LYS A 216 -7.45 1.74 -16.99
N LYS A 217 -6.19 1.79 -16.54
CA LYS A 217 -5.49 0.64 -15.96
C LYS A 217 -5.85 0.51 -14.49
N ARG A 218 -5.90 -0.74 -14.03
CA ARG A 218 -6.14 -1.13 -12.65
C ARG A 218 -4.96 -1.95 -12.19
N GLN A 219 -4.26 -1.49 -11.15
CA GLN A 219 -3.11 -2.17 -10.56
C GLN A 219 -3.42 -2.54 -9.12
N ARG A 220 -2.92 -3.67 -8.63
CA ARG A 220 -3.04 -4.03 -7.21
C ARG A 220 -2.32 -3.01 -6.34
N VAL A 221 -2.82 -2.78 -5.14
CA VAL A 221 -2.21 -1.86 -4.19
C VAL A 221 -2.34 -2.42 -2.78
N LEU A 222 -1.30 -2.19 -1.97
CA LEU A 222 -1.25 -2.49 -0.54
C LEU A 222 -0.51 -1.34 0.16
N TRP A 223 -1.03 -0.87 1.28
CA TRP A 223 -0.29 0.00 2.20
C TRP A 223 -0.81 -0.17 3.63
N ALA A 224 -0.02 0.22 4.63
CA ALA A 224 -0.38 0.12 6.05
C ALA A 224 0.20 1.27 6.87
N ALA A 225 -0.19 1.33 8.14
CA ALA A 225 0.42 2.22 9.13
C ALA A 225 1.92 1.92 9.26
N ASP A 226 2.25 0.64 9.47
CA ASP A 226 3.62 0.15 9.43
C ASP A 226 3.77 -0.87 8.28
N LEU A 227 4.50 -0.46 7.25
CA LEU A 227 4.78 -1.35 6.13
C LEU A 227 5.77 -2.44 6.50
N MET A 228 6.63 -2.23 7.50
CA MET A 228 7.66 -3.20 7.85
C MET A 228 7.06 -4.42 8.54
N GLU A 229 6.00 -4.24 9.33
CA GLU A 229 5.17 -5.36 9.83
C GLU A 229 4.54 -6.18 8.68
N LEU A 230 4.25 -5.54 7.53
CA LEU A 230 3.78 -6.24 6.32
C LEU A 230 4.91 -6.81 5.46
N ALA A 231 6.09 -6.18 5.47
CA ALA A 231 7.11 -6.40 4.46
C ALA A 231 7.64 -7.83 4.50
N GLU A 232 7.70 -8.46 5.67
CA GLU A 232 8.13 -9.86 5.78
C GLU A 232 7.17 -10.83 5.09
N GLU A 233 5.86 -10.64 5.26
CA GLU A 233 4.83 -11.47 4.62
C GLU A 233 4.73 -11.22 3.12
N VAL A 234 4.98 -9.98 2.72
CA VAL A 234 4.63 -9.47 1.40
C VAL A 234 5.82 -9.42 0.46
N VAL A 235 6.98 -9.16 1.02
CA VAL A 235 8.22 -8.98 0.28
C VAL A 235 9.35 -9.66 1.04
N LYS A 236 9.37 -11.00 0.97
CA LYS A 236 10.36 -11.89 1.59
C LYS A 236 11.83 -11.44 1.44
N ASP A 237 12.14 -10.66 0.41
CA ASP A 237 13.49 -10.13 0.16
C ASP A 237 13.61 -8.60 0.34
N PHE A 238 12.71 -7.93 1.08
CA PHE A 238 12.82 -6.48 1.29
C PHE A 238 13.97 -6.12 2.20
N ASN A 239 14.11 -6.85 3.32
CA ASN A 239 15.18 -6.63 4.27
C ASN A 239 16.32 -7.62 4.02
N ILE A 240 17.45 -7.13 3.46
CA ILE A 240 18.66 -7.97 3.29
C ILE A 240 19.57 -7.89 4.53
N GLY A 241 19.26 -7.03 5.50
CA GLY A 241 20.09 -6.83 6.69
C GLY A 241 19.51 -7.55 7.90
N GLY A 242 20.21 -8.56 8.43
CA GLY A 242 19.78 -9.28 9.65
C GLY A 242 19.82 -8.44 10.94
N ARG A 243 20.12 -7.13 10.87
CA ARG A 243 20.25 -6.23 12.03
C ARG A 243 19.72 -4.82 11.82
N ALA A 244 19.72 -4.31 10.59
CA ALA A 244 19.23 -2.97 10.26
C ALA A 244 18.38 -3.05 9.00
N LEU A 245 17.26 -2.33 8.99
CA LEU A 245 16.33 -2.29 7.86
C LEU A 245 17.07 -1.84 6.60
N THR A 246 17.42 -2.79 5.74
CA THR A 246 18.16 -2.50 4.51
C THR A 246 17.31 -2.91 3.34
N ILE A 247 16.72 -1.91 2.68
CA ILE A 247 15.87 -2.17 1.53
C ILE A 247 16.71 -2.73 0.40
N ASN A 248 16.28 -3.86 -0.12
CA ASN A 248 16.95 -4.54 -1.19
C ASN A 248 17.15 -3.61 -2.41
N PRO A 249 18.41 -3.41 -2.85
CA PRO A 249 18.72 -2.49 -3.95
C PRO A 249 17.94 -2.74 -5.25
N ARG A 250 17.42 -3.97 -5.46
CA ARG A 250 16.56 -4.28 -6.61
C ARG A 250 15.28 -3.42 -6.65
N TYR A 251 14.85 -2.89 -5.51
CA TYR A 251 13.68 -2.03 -5.36
C TYR A 251 14.02 -0.53 -5.41
N ALA A 252 15.29 -0.14 -5.41
CA ALA A 252 15.71 1.25 -5.48
C ALA A 252 15.07 1.98 -6.68
N ARG A 253 15.10 1.34 -7.86
CA ARG A 253 14.48 1.87 -9.10
C ARG A 253 12.96 2.07 -9.03
N TYR A 254 12.31 1.62 -7.95
CA TYR A 254 10.87 1.72 -7.73
C TYR A 254 10.50 2.71 -6.61
N GLY A 255 11.45 3.58 -6.21
CA GLY A 255 11.25 4.68 -5.25
C GLY A 255 11.61 4.33 -3.80
N TRP A 256 12.17 3.16 -3.55
CA TRP A 256 12.47 2.67 -2.20
C TRP A 256 13.83 3.12 -1.66
N ASN A 257 14.72 3.61 -2.52
CA ASN A 257 15.96 4.29 -2.09
C ASN A 257 15.69 5.57 -1.28
N GLU A 258 14.49 6.13 -1.39
CA GLU A 258 14.04 7.32 -0.69
C GLU A 258 13.25 6.99 0.59
N TYR A 259 13.20 5.72 1.01
CA TYR A 259 12.34 5.32 2.14
C TYR A 259 12.68 6.05 3.44
N PHE A 260 13.98 6.16 3.73
CA PHE A 260 14.50 6.89 4.90
C PHE A 260 14.69 8.38 4.65
N GLN A 261 14.34 8.88 3.47
CA GLN A 261 14.36 10.31 3.21
C GLN A 261 13.07 10.89 3.78
N HIS A 262 13.18 11.52 4.95
CA HIS A 262 12.10 12.20 5.65
C HIS A 262 11.74 13.53 4.98
N ASP A 263 11.49 13.50 3.67
CA ASP A 263 10.97 14.66 2.97
C ASP A 263 9.55 14.91 3.46
N GLU A 264 9.30 16.06 4.09
CA GLU A 264 7.97 16.49 4.54
C GLU A 264 7.06 16.91 3.37
N TRP A 265 6.99 16.11 2.30
CA TRP A 265 6.26 16.43 1.08
C TRP A 265 4.76 16.69 1.31
N TRP A 266 4.23 16.24 2.44
CA TRP A 266 2.84 16.43 2.86
C TRP A 266 2.55 17.82 3.45
N THR A 267 3.58 18.58 3.83
CA THR A 267 3.44 19.96 4.33
C THR A 267 3.46 20.98 3.20
N ALA A 268 4.04 20.61 2.04
CA ALA A 268 4.06 21.46 0.87
C ALA A 268 2.64 21.81 0.41
N ALA A 269 2.35 23.11 0.31
CA ALA A 269 1.10 23.59 -0.24
C ALA A 269 0.91 22.97 -1.64
N PRO A 270 -0.27 22.41 -1.97
CA PRO A 270 -0.46 21.76 -3.25
C PRO A 270 -0.25 22.80 -4.35
N VAL A 271 0.88 22.73 -5.06
CA VAL A 271 1.17 23.62 -6.17
C VAL A 271 -0.01 23.55 -7.12
N ALA A 272 -0.71 24.68 -7.25
CA ALA A 272 -1.79 24.84 -8.18
C ALA A 272 -1.16 24.77 -9.57
N THR A 273 -1.11 23.57 -10.14
CA THR A 273 -0.78 23.42 -11.55
C THR A 273 -1.86 24.18 -12.30
N ALA A 274 -1.50 25.36 -12.81
CA ALA A 274 -2.31 26.15 -13.71
C ALA A 274 -2.86 25.20 -14.79
N ARG A 275 -4.18 25.24 -15.01
CA ARG A 275 -4.79 24.48 -16.09
C ARG A 275 -4.11 24.93 -17.40
N PRO A 276 -3.62 24.00 -18.25
CA PRO A 276 -3.33 24.33 -19.64
C PRO A 276 -4.63 24.75 -20.35
#